data_AF-A0A7Y0XCX6-F1
#
_entry.id   AF-A0A7Y0XCX6-F1
#
_cell.length_a   1.000
_cell.length_b   1.000
_cell.length_c   1.000
_cell.angle_alpha   90.00
_cell.angle_beta   90.00
_cell.angle_gamma   90.00
#
_symmetry.space_group_name_H-M   'P 1'
#
loop_
_entity.id
_entity.type
_entity.pdbx_description
1 polymer ?
#
loop_
_entity_poly.entity_id
_entity_poly.type
_entity_poly.pdbx_seq_one_letter_code
_entity_poly.pdbx_strand_id
1 'polypeptide(L)'
;HKMGVSAHCLIKRNGEVVQFVSFLDRAWHAGQSSFAGRERCNDYSIGIELEGTEFTAYTEAQYQSLAEITEVIMQSYPQIT
;
A
#
# COMPACT_ATOMS: atom_id res chain seq x y z
N HIS A 1 -10.63 -15.24 16.52
CA HIS A 1 -9.60 -15.60 15.53
C HIS A 1 -8.82 -14.32 15.25
N LYS A 2 -7.51 -14.28 15.52
CA LYS A 2 -6.70 -13.07 15.32
C LYS A 2 -6.36 -13.01 13.82
N MET A 3 -7.08 -12.22 13.03
CA MET A 3 -6.67 -11.98 11.64
C MET A 3 -5.42 -11.09 11.69
N GLY A 4 -4.32 -11.56 11.13
CA GLY A 4 -3.11 -10.75 10.99
C GLY A 4 -3.38 -9.65 9.95
N VAL A 5 -3.07 -8.40 10.29
CA VAL A 5 -3.02 -7.33 9.31
C VAL A 5 -1.66 -7.34 8.62
N SER A 6 -1.64 -7.00 7.34
CA SER A 6 -0.41 -6.89 6.56
C SER A 6 -0.60 -5.87 5.44
N ALA A 7 0.50 -5.28 4.99
CA ALA A 7 0.58 -4.46 3.79
C ALA A 7 1.64 -5.02 2.86
N HIS A 8 1.64 -4.61 1.59
CA HIS A 8 2.71 -4.99 0.68
C HIS A 8 3.99 -4.23 1.03
N CYS A 9 3.86 -2.92 1.23
CA CYS A 9 4.98 -2.04 1.58
C CYS A 9 4.65 -1.12 2.75
N LEU A 10 5.68 -0.74 3.50
CA LEU A 10 5.70 0.38 4.43
C LEU A 10 6.79 1.36 3.99
N ILE A 11 6.46 2.65 3.91
CA ILE A 11 7.40 3.73 3.66
C ILE A 11 7.68 4.44 4.99
N LYS A 12 8.91 4.27 5.51
CA LYS A 12 9.35 4.90 6.75
C LYS A 12 9.49 6.41 6.61
N ARG A 13 9.60 7.13 7.73
CA ARG A 13 9.74 8.60 7.76
C ARG A 13 10.92 9.15 6.94
N ASN A 14 11.98 8.37 6.79
CA ASN A 14 13.16 8.71 5.99
C ASN A 14 13.03 8.37 4.49
N GLY A 15 11.89 7.85 4.03
CA GLY A 15 11.67 7.40 2.66
C GLY A 15 12.07 5.94 2.41
N GLU A 16 12.65 5.22 3.38
CA GLU A 16 12.98 3.81 3.18
C GLU A 16 11.71 2.98 2.95
N VAL A 17 11.67 2.25 1.84
CA VAL A 17 10.61 1.32 1.51
C VAL A 17 10.97 -0.07 2.03
N VAL A 18 10.13 -0.62 2.90
CA VAL A 18 10.23 -2.00 3.37
C VAL A 18 9.08 -2.81 2.79
N GLN A 19 9.40 -3.91 2.10
CA GLN A 19 8.41 -4.84 1.56
C GLN A 19 8.17 -6.02 2.51
N PHE A 20 6.90 -6.30 2.82
CA PHE A 20 6.49 -7.41 3.69
C PHE A 20 5.77 -8.53 2.94
N VAL A 21 4.96 -8.17 1.93
CA VAL A 21 4.20 -9.12 1.11
C VAL A 21 4.54 -8.88 -0.36
N SER A 22 4.70 -9.95 -1.13
CA SER A 22 4.88 -9.89 -2.58
C SER A 22 3.68 -9.19 -3.23
N PHE A 23 3.89 -8.35 -4.25
CA PHE A 23 2.79 -7.74 -5.01
C PHE A 23 1.92 -8.75 -5.78
N LEU A 24 2.37 -10.01 -5.87
CA LEU A 24 1.61 -11.11 -6.46
C LEU A 24 0.77 -11.87 -5.43
N ASP A 25 1.00 -11.62 -4.14
CA ASP A 25 0.29 -12.25 -3.04
C ASP A 25 -0.73 -11.28 -2.43
N ARG A 26 -1.68 -11.84 -1.69
CA ARG A 26 -2.73 -11.06 -1.02
C ARG A 26 -2.27 -10.55 0.35
N ALA A 27 -2.16 -9.23 0.50
CA ALA A 27 -2.06 -8.58 1.81
C ALA A 27 -3.44 -8.31 2.45
N TRP A 28 -3.48 -8.09 3.76
CA TRP A 28 -4.70 -7.84 4.53
C TRP A 28 -4.70 -6.43 5.14
N HIS A 29 -4.88 -5.41 4.29
CA HIS A 29 -4.80 -3.99 4.68
C HIS A 29 -6.17 -3.28 4.58
N ALA A 30 -6.99 -3.63 3.58
CA ALA A 30 -8.19 -2.87 3.24
C ALA A 30 -9.44 -3.24 4.06
N GLY A 31 -9.36 -4.21 4.98
CA GLY A 31 -10.51 -4.67 5.77
C GLY A 31 -11.73 -5.07 4.93
N GLN A 32 -12.93 -4.80 5.46
CA GLN A 32 -14.18 -4.89 4.70
C GLN A 32 -14.33 -3.61 3.85
N SER A 33 -14.20 -3.74 2.54
CA SER A 33 -14.13 -2.61 1.61
C SER A 33 -14.70 -2.96 0.23
N SER A 34 -15.02 -1.93 -0.54
CA SER A 34 -15.49 -2.03 -1.94
C SER A 34 -15.00 -0.83 -2.75
N PHE A 35 -14.55 -1.07 -3.99
CA PHE A 35 -14.15 -0.04 -4.94
C PHE A 35 -14.64 -0.38 -6.35
N ALA A 36 -15.14 0.62 -7.09
CA ALA A 36 -15.73 0.45 -8.42
C ALA A 36 -16.81 -0.66 -8.49
N GLY A 37 -17.60 -0.80 -7.42
CA GLY A 37 -18.66 -1.82 -7.32
C GLY A 37 -18.18 -3.24 -7.03
N ARG A 38 -16.87 -3.44 -6.82
CA ARG A 38 -16.28 -4.74 -6.45
C ARG A 38 -15.92 -4.74 -4.97
N GLU A 39 -16.44 -5.72 -4.23
CA GLU A 39 -16.10 -5.92 -2.82
C GLU A 39 -14.74 -6.62 -2.63
N ARG A 40 -14.24 -6.59 -1.39
CA ARG A 40 -13.01 -7.27 -0.93
C ARG A 40 -11.76 -6.74 -1.63
N CYS A 41 -11.44 -5.46 -1.41
CA CYS A 41 -10.30 -4.81 -2.05
C CYS A 41 -8.98 -5.56 -1.89
N ASN A 42 -8.73 -6.23 -0.76
CA ASN A 42 -7.55 -7.09 -0.55
C ASN A 42 -7.34 -8.12 -1.67
N ASP A 43 -8.38 -8.53 -2.39
CA ASP A 43 -8.29 -9.52 -3.47
C ASP A 43 -7.74 -8.92 -4.79
N TYR A 44 -7.63 -7.60 -4.90
CA TYR A 44 -7.22 -6.92 -6.14
C TYR A 44 -6.48 -5.59 -5.96
N SER A 45 -6.06 -5.25 -4.73
CA SER A 45 -5.34 -4.00 -4.44
C SER A 45 -3.94 -4.26 -3.88
N ILE A 46 -3.03 -3.32 -4.17
CA ILE A 46 -1.72 -3.23 -3.52
C ILE A 46 -1.79 -2.17 -2.41
N GLY A 47 -1.76 -2.61 -1.15
CA GLY A 47 -1.62 -1.73 0.01
C GLY A 47 -0.19 -1.26 0.28
N ILE A 48 -0.01 0.07 0.32
CA ILE A 48 1.21 0.77 0.72
C ILE A 48 0.88 1.63 1.95
N GLU A 49 1.59 1.42 3.05
CA GLU A 49 1.42 2.19 4.28
C GLU A 49 2.53 3.23 4.41
N LEU A 50 2.20 4.41 4.94
CA LEU A 50 3.19 5.44 5.29
C LEU A 50 3.34 5.47 6.81
N GLU A 51 4.57 5.35 7.31
CA GLU A 51 4.85 5.50 8.73
C GLU A 51 4.43 6.90 9.20
N GLY A 52 3.49 6.98 10.13
CA GLY A 52 2.95 8.24 10.59
C GLY A 52 1.74 8.09 11.48
N THR A 53 1.13 9.23 11.78
CA THR A 53 -0.12 9.34 12.53
C THR A 53 -0.99 10.42 11.88
N GLU A 54 -2.28 10.43 12.19
CA GLU A 54 -3.22 11.44 11.70
C GLU A 54 -2.86 12.88 12.12
N PHE A 55 -2.00 13.05 13.12
CA PHE A 55 -1.61 14.35 13.68
C PHE A 55 -0.27 14.87 13.15
N THR A 56 0.45 14.08 12.35
CA THR A 56 1.80 14.43 11.88
C THR A 56 1.85 14.41 10.36
N ALA A 57 2.25 15.52 9.75
CA ALA A 57 2.44 15.58 8.31
C ALA A 57 3.45 14.54 7.83
N TYR A 58 3.22 13.93 6.67
CA TYR A 58 4.19 13.06 6.00
C TYR A 58 5.41 13.85 5.53
N THR A 59 6.58 13.21 5.47
CA THR A 59 7.80 13.87 5.00
C THR A 59 7.85 13.91 3.47
N GLU A 60 8.65 14.84 2.94
CA GLU A 60 8.95 14.89 1.50
C GLU A 60 9.54 13.56 1.00
N ALA A 61 10.43 12.94 1.78
CA ALA A 61 11.03 11.65 1.44
C ALA A 61 9.99 10.53 1.29
N GLN A 62 8.91 10.56 2.10
CA GLN A 62 7.81 9.62 1.97
C GLN A 62 7.02 9.86 0.68
N TYR A 63 6.70 11.11 0.35
CA TYR A 63 6.01 11.44 -0.89
C TYR A 63 6.81 11.06 -2.13
N GLN A 64 8.12 11.34 -2.14
CA GLN A 64 9.01 10.98 -3.23
C GLN A 64 9.04 9.46 -3.45
N SER A 65 9.24 8.70 -2.36
CA SER A 65 9.28 7.23 -2.44
C SER A 65 7.93 6.63 -2.84
N LEU A 66 6.82 7.22 -2.38
CA LEU A 66 5.48 6.82 -2.77
C LEU A 66 5.24 7.06 -4.27
N ALA A 67 5.67 8.19 -4.80
CA ALA A 67 5.55 8.49 -6.23
C ALA A 67 6.33 7.47 -7.06
N GLU A 68 7.61 7.26 -6.74
CA GLU A 68 8.49 6.34 -7.45
C GLU A 68 7.94 4.90 -7.48
N ILE A 69 7.53 4.38 -6.31
CA ILE A 69 7.01 3.01 -6.25
C ILE A 69 5.66 2.89 -6.97
N THR A 70 4.80 3.91 -6.88
CA THR A 70 3.50 3.91 -7.55
C THR A 70 3.67 3.91 -9.06
N GLU A 71 4.61 4.70 -9.60
CA GLU A 71 4.92 4.70 -11.03
C GLU A 71 5.36 3.32 -11.51
N VAL A 72 6.29 2.67 -10.80
CA VAL A 72 6.77 1.32 -11.14
C VAL A 72 5.65 0.28 -11.08
N ILE A 73 4.79 0.36 -10.06
CA ILE A 73 3.62 -0.50 -9.90
C ILE A 73 2.66 -0.30 -11.08
N MET A 74 2.29 0.94 -11.41
CA MET A 74 1.36 1.23 -12.50
C MET A 74 1.91 0.81 -13.87
N GLN A 75 3.23 0.94 -14.09
CA GLN A 75 3.88 0.44 -15.29
C GLN A 75 3.85 -1.09 -15.38
N SER A 76 4.04 -1.78 -14.25
CA SER A 76 4.06 -3.25 -14.18
C SER A 76 2.66 -3.87 -14.21
N TYR A 77 1.65 -3.14 -13.73
CA TYR A 77 0.26 -3.54 -13.68
C TYR A 77 -0.64 -2.49 -14.35
N PRO A 78 -0.68 -2.42 -15.69
CA PRO A 78 -1.35 -1.35 -16.45
C PRO A 78 -2.87 -1.24 -16.24
N GLN A 79 -3.49 -2.21 -15.56
CA GLN A 79 -4.91 -2.20 -15.23
C GLN A 79 -5.21 -1.55 -13.87
N ILE A 80 -4.20 -1.14 -13.11
CA ILE A 80 -4.40 -0.36 -11.88
C ILE A 80 -4.91 1.03 -12.27
N THR A 81 -6.00 1.46 -11.64
CA THR A 81 -6.74 2.71 -11.90
C THR A 81 -6.93 3.53 -10.65
#